data_AF-A0A1I7UE02-F1
#
_entry.id   AF-A0A1I7UE02-F1
#
_cell.length_a   1.000
_cell.length_b   1.000
_cell.length_c   1.000
_cell.angle_alpha   90.00
_cell.angle_beta   90.00
_cell.angle_gamma   90.00
#
_symmetry.space_group_name_H-M   'P 1'
#
loop_
_entity.id
_entity.type
_entity.pdbx_description
1 polymer ?
#
loop_
_entity_poly.entity_id
_entity_poly.type
_entity_poly.pdbx_seq_one_letter_code
_entity_poly.pdbx_strand_id
1 'polypeptide(L)'
;MRIIDPPPTLINVYPADKVPKVYQRNGEGSATILSSTRVDATIIPPPEDDYQGNYCRGILFYDGPDSTFPFIGNGWDLMVSRQKICSGGSFLTISFIGNYSGYDQIPILVQATNDNILLYQGSQEGVTYLDASNGSVALQTMADVVTKVRGTGCLEVYNGRVTEEKTNLVVVYDVAVSHLYFPQQFPGRIKTYLLSNGTASITISQNPRDFKTSKNLTRHGFISSNDYGLAGSSQDSNSTVSSLEAERIRFNVTNLDHGELLVTGYLEKEVVFERK
;
A
#
# COMPACT_ATOMS: atom_id res chain seq x y z
N MET A 1 -17.66 21.30 -32.00
CA MET A 1 -18.54 20.96 -30.86
C MET A 1 -17.65 20.95 -29.63
N ARG A 2 -17.77 21.94 -28.72
CA ARG A 2 -17.03 21.88 -27.45
C ARG A 2 -17.71 20.80 -26.62
N ILE A 3 -17.03 19.67 -26.44
CA ILE A 3 -17.40 18.71 -25.41
C ILE A 3 -17.19 19.47 -24.10
N ILE A 4 -18.27 19.75 -23.39
CA ILE A 4 -18.19 20.29 -22.04
C ILE A 4 -17.81 19.10 -21.19
N ASP A 5 -16.55 19.03 -20.78
CA ASP A 5 -16.11 18.00 -19.85
C ASP A 5 -16.97 18.09 -18.59
N PRO A 6 -17.40 16.96 -18.01
CA PRO A 6 -18.15 16.97 -16.77
C PRO A 6 -17.34 17.71 -15.69
N PRO A 7 -18.01 18.41 -14.76
CA PRO A 7 -17.32 19.13 -13.70
C PRO A 7 -16.41 18.18 -12.91
N PRO A 8 -15.24 18.64 -12.44
CA PRO A 8 -14.32 17.80 -11.71
C PRO A 8 -14.99 17.15 -10.50
N THR A 9 -14.68 15.88 -10.24
CA THR A 9 -15.09 15.23 -8.99
C THR A 9 -14.30 15.84 -7.83
N LEU A 10 -14.98 16.36 -6.81
CA LEU A 10 -14.32 16.81 -5.59
C LEU A 10 -14.01 15.63 -4.67
N ILE A 11 -12.74 15.49 -4.26
CA ILE A 11 -12.27 14.47 -3.33
C ILE A 11 -11.61 15.16 -2.14
N ASN A 12 -12.13 14.94 -0.95
CA ASN A 12 -11.53 15.46 0.28
C ASN A 12 -10.57 14.43 0.87
N VAL A 13 -9.38 14.89 1.24
CA VAL A 13 -8.38 14.12 1.98
C VAL A 13 -8.00 14.87 3.26
N TYR A 14 -7.80 14.14 4.34
CA TYR A 14 -7.50 14.72 5.65
C TYR A 14 -6.18 14.18 6.21
N PRO A 15 -5.44 14.97 7.00
CA PRO A 15 -4.25 14.48 7.71
C PRO A 15 -4.52 13.24 8.58
N ALA A 16 -5.70 13.16 9.19
CA ALA A 16 -6.12 12.05 10.03
C ALA A 16 -6.63 10.82 9.25
N ASP A 17 -6.77 10.91 7.92
CA ASP A 17 -7.15 9.74 7.12
C ASP A 17 -6.07 8.65 7.26
N LYS A 18 -6.50 7.42 7.54
CA LYS A 18 -5.57 6.28 7.64
C LYS A 18 -5.36 5.53 6.33
N VAL A 19 -6.17 5.82 5.32
CA VAL A 19 -6.12 5.19 3.99
C VAL A 19 -6.07 6.27 2.92
N PRO A 20 -5.11 6.23 1.98
CA PRO A 20 -5.16 7.08 0.79
C PRO A 20 -6.46 6.87 0.02
N LYS A 21 -7.00 7.92 -0.58
CA LYS A 21 -8.11 7.76 -1.52
C LYS A 21 -7.53 7.25 -2.84
N VAL A 22 -8.19 6.27 -3.42
CA VAL A 22 -7.81 5.71 -4.73
C VAL A 22 -8.66 6.38 -5.79
N TYR A 23 -8.02 7.01 -6.77
CA TYR A 23 -8.66 7.60 -7.93
C TYR A 23 -8.38 6.77 -9.18
N GLN A 24 -9.43 6.14 -9.69
CA GLN A 24 -9.47 5.30 -10.91
C GLN A 24 -10.84 5.55 -11.56
N ARG A 25 -10.88 6.23 -12.71
CA ARG A 25 -12.14 6.61 -13.39
C ARG A 25 -12.09 6.49 -14.91
N ASN A 26 -11.31 5.60 -15.51
CA ASN A 26 -11.21 5.42 -16.97
C ASN A 26 -10.84 6.70 -17.75
N GLY A 27 -10.24 7.71 -17.10
CA GLY A 27 -10.05 9.03 -17.68
C GLY A 27 -11.33 9.87 -17.78
N GLU A 28 -12.46 9.36 -17.29
CA GLU A 28 -13.73 10.06 -17.22
C GLU A 28 -13.73 11.03 -16.03
N GLY A 29 -13.66 12.32 -16.37
CA GLY A 29 -13.70 13.41 -15.43
C GLY A 29 -12.35 13.71 -14.80
N SER A 30 -12.04 15.00 -14.68
CA SER A 30 -10.99 15.46 -13.79
C SER A 30 -11.42 15.27 -12.34
N ALA A 31 -10.45 15.29 -11.43
CA ALA A 31 -10.71 15.38 -10.00
C ALA A 31 -9.98 16.56 -9.40
N THR A 32 -10.68 17.28 -8.51
CA THR A 32 -10.08 18.28 -7.64
C THR A 32 -9.95 17.66 -6.26
N ILE A 33 -8.73 17.57 -5.76
CA ILE A 33 -8.42 17.06 -4.43
C ILE A 33 -8.25 18.24 -3.47
N LEU A 34 -8.95 18.21 -2.34
CA LEU A 34 -8.92 19.24 -1.32
C LEU A 34 -8.40 18.67 0.01
N SER A 35 -7.48 19.38 0.63
CA SER A 35 -6.94 19.12 1.97
C SER A 35 -6.86 20.42 2.78
N SER A 36 -6.90 20.30 4.11
CA SER A 36 -6.55 21.42 5.00
C SER A 36 -5.06 21.79 4.97
N THR A 37 -4.23 20.90 4.43
CA THR A 37 -2.78 21.07 4.22
C THR A 37 -2.45 20.84 2.75
N ARG A 38 -1.20 20.48 2.41
CA ARG A 38 -0.84 20.06 1.05
C ARG A 38 -1.37 18.66 0.72
N VAL A 39 -1.37 18.31 -0.56
CA VAL A 39 -1.81 17.02 -1.10
C VAL A 39 -0.62 16.33 -1.75
N ASP A 40 -0.40 15.08 -1.37
CA ASP A 40 0.51 14.16 -2.05
C ASP A 40 -0.29 13.27 -3.01
N ALA A 41 0.21 13.10 -4.23
CA ALA A 41 -0.23 12.10 -5.19
C ALA A 41 0.90 11.14 -5.55
N THR A 42 0.56 9.85 -5.59
CA THR A 42 1.45 8.77 -6.04
C THR A 42 0.67 7.86 -6.99
N ILE A 43 1.37 6.98 -7.70
CA ILE A 43 0.72 5.93 -8.50
C ILE A 43 1.25 4.57 -8.09
N ILE A 44 0.40 3.56 -8.23
CA ILE A 44 0.85 2.17 -8.26
C ILE A 44 0.97 1.79 -9.75
N PRO A 45 2.20 1.66 -10.28
CA PRO A 45 2.40 1.45 -11.71
C PRO A 45 1.87 0.07 -12.13
N PRO A 46 1.46 -0.10 -13.40
CA PRO A 46 1.17 -1.43 -13.94
C PRO A 46 2.47 -2.27 -13.97
N PRO A 47 2.38 -3.59 -14.17
CA PRO A 47 3.57 -4.44 -14.33
C PRO A 47 4.54 -3.91 -15.41
N GLU A 48 5.85 -4.09 -15.21
CA GLU A 48 6.91 -3.43 -16.00
C GLU A 48 6.85 -3.73 -17.51
N ASP A 49 6.35 -4.91 -17.90
CA ASP A 49 6.18 -5.32 -19.31
C ASP A 49 4.82 -4.94 -19.91
N ASP A 50 3.98 -4.20 -19.16
CA ASP A 50 2.66 -3.81 -19.63
C ASP A 50 2.71 -2.51 -20.45
N TYR A 51 2.20 -2.57 -21.69
CA TYR A 51 2.06 -1.42 -22.58
C TYR A 51 1.23 -0.30 -21.95
N GLN A 52 0.45 -0.61 -20.91
CA GLN A 52 -0.35 0.35 -20.16
C GLN A 52 0.46 1.40 -19.42
N GLY A 53 1.74 1.16 -19.12
CA GLY A 53 2.61 2.19 -18.57
C GLY A 53 2.66 3.46 -19.45
N ASN A 54 2.34 3.34 -20.74
CA ASN A 54 2.24 4.49 -21.64
C ASN A 54 1.07 5.43 -21.29
N TYR A 55 -0.01 4.92 -20.69
CA TYR A 55 -1.15 5.75 -20.28
C TYR A 55 -0.77 6.72 -19.14
N CYS A 56 0.26 6.41 -18.33
CA CYS A 56 0.75 7.32 -17.29
C CYS A 56 1.10 8.73 -17.84
N ARG A 57 1.51 8.84 -19.12
CA ARG A 57 1.81 10.13 -19.76
C ARG A 57 0.60 11.05 -19.91
N GLY A 58 -0.60 10.46 -19.98
CA GLY A 58 -1.85 11.21 -20.12
C GLY A 58 -2.50 11.58 -18.79
N ILE A 59 -1.91 11.21 -17.64
CA ILE A 59 -2.37 11.63 -16.32
C ILE A 59 -1.63 12.92 -15.97
N LEU A 60 -2.34 14.04 -15.80
CA LEU A 60 -1.78 15.36 -15.59
C LEU A 60 -2.12 15.89 -14.20
N PHE A 61 -1.17 16.54 -13.56
CA PHE A 61 -1.32 17.13 -12.23
C PHE A 61 -1.11 18.65 -12.28
N TYR A 62 -2.01 19.39 -11.62
CA TYR A 62 -1.97 20.84 -11.54
C TYR A 62 -2.05 21.31 -10.08
N ASP A 63 -1.25 22.32 -9.74
CA ASP A 63 -1.19 22.92 -8.40
C ASP A 63 -2.30 23.95 -8.17
N GLY A 64 -3.53 23.45 -8.04
CA GLY A 64 -4.69 24.30 -7.83
C GLY A 64 -6.01 23.56 -8.03
N PRO A 65 -7.14 24.30 -7.94
CA PRO A 65 -8.48 23.74 -8.01
C PRO A 65 -8.90 23.25 -9.40
N ASP A 66 -8.21 23.66 -10.47
CA ASP A 66 -8.51 23.25 -11.85
C ASP A 66 -7.27 23.27 -12.77
N SER A 67 -7.45 22.92 -14.04
CA SER A 67 -6.39 22.84 -15.05
C SER A 67 -5.89 24.19 -15.59
N THR A 68 -6.39 25.32 -15.09
CA THR A 68 -5.85 26.66 -15.42
C THR A 68 -4.67 27.05 -14.52
N PHE A 69 -4.46 26.31 -13.44
CA PHE A 69 -3.35 26.46 -12.50
C PHE A 69 -2.06 25.81 -13.03
N PRO A 70 -0.89 26.08 -12.42
CA PRO A 70 0.38 25.56 -12.90
C PRO A 70 0.39 24.03 -13.00
N PHE A 71 0.81 23.51 -14.15
CA PHE A 71 1.12 22.09 -14.33
C PHE A 71 2.39 21.73 -13.54
N ILE A 72 2.33 20.66 -12.74
CA ILE A 72 3.42 20.26 -11.84
C ILE A 72 3.97 18.86 -12.10
N GLY A 73 3.44 18.15 -13.09
CA GLY A 73 3.94 16.84 -13.50
C GLY A 73 2.86 15.96 -14.07
N ASN A 74 3.28 14.79 -14.54
CA ASN A 74 2.39 13.77 -15.07
C ASN A 74 2.63 12.40 -14.39
N GLY A 75 1.78 11.41 -14.69
CA GLY A 75 1.90 10.07 -14.12
C GLY A 75 3.19 9.35 -14.54
N TRP A 76 3.75 9.66 -15.71
CA TRP A 76 5.02 9.09 -16.16
C TRP A 76 6.19 9.57 -15.30
N ASP A 77 6.17 10.83 -14.88
CA ASP A 77 7.15 11.40 -13.95
C ASP A 77 7.11 10.65 -12.61
N LEU A 78 5.91 10.40 -12.06
CA LEU A 78 5.74 9.58 -10.84
C LEU A 78 6.31 8.17 -11.01
N MET A 79 6.08 7.54 -12.17
CA MET A 79 6.54 6.19 -12.46
C MET A 79 8.06 6.08 -12.53
N VAL A 80 8.71 7.00 -13.26
CA VAL A 80 10.15 6.95 -13.55
C VAL A 80 10.97 7.52 -12.41
N SER A 81 10.56 8.67 -11.86
CA SER A 81 11.30 9.32 -10.77
C SER A 81 11.12 8.63 -9.42
N ARG A 82 10.03 7.86 -9.27
CA ARG A 82 9.62 7.23 -8.00
C ARG A 82 9.48 8.26 -6.88
N GLN A 83 9.11 9.47 -7.24
CA GLN A 83 8.79 10.57 -6.33
C GLN A 83 7.28 10.77 -6.29
N LYS A 84 6.80 11.39 -5.22
CA LYS A 84 5.43 11.88 -5.12
C LYS A 84 5.29 13.22 -5.82
N ILE A 85 4.10 13.53 -6.31
CA ILE A 85 3.71 14.90 -6.65
C ILE A 85 3.12 15.52 -5.40
N CYS A 86 3.58 16.72 -5.04
CA CYS A 86 3.08 17.47 -3.90
C CYS A 86 2.53 18.81 -4.40
N SER A 87 1.30 19.15 -4.04
CA SER A 87 0.78 20.50 -4.28
C SER A 87 1.55 21.54 -3.44
N GLY A 88 1.55 22.79 -3.86
CA GLY A 88 2.06 23.93 -3.08
C GLY A 88 1.09 24.36 -1.98
N GLY A 89 -0.21 24.09 -2.14
CA GLY A 89 -1.26 24.46 -1.18
C GLY A 89 -2.37 23.40 -1.04
N SER A 90 -3.56 23.85 -0.65
CA SER A 90 -4.70 22.99 -0.29
C SER A 90 -5.36 22.20 -1.43
N PHE A 91 -4.96 22.45 -2.68
CA PHE A 91 -5.59 21.88 -3.85
C PHE A 91 -4.60 21.17 -4.75
N LEU A 92 -5.03 20.05 -5.31
CA LEU A 92 -4.36 19.35 -6.41
C LEU A 92 -5.43 18.94 -7.42
N THR A 93 -5.21 19.23 -8.70
CA THR A 93 -6.13 18.74 -9.75
C THR A 93 -5.47 17.64 -10.56
N ILE A 94 -6.22 16.56 -10.76
CA ILE A 94 -5.88 15.45 -11.64
C ILE A 94 -6.76 15.55 -12.88
N SER A 95 -6.14 15.60 -14.06
CA SER A 95 -6.84 15.56 -15.34
C SER A 95 -6.26 14.48 -16.24
N PHE A 96 -7.01 14.10 -17.27
CA PHE A 96 -6.59 13.10 -18.24
C PHE A 96 -6.58 13.67 -19.66
N ILE A 97 -5.64 13.21 -20.48
CA ILE A 97 -5.64 13.47 -21.92
C ILE A 97 -6.43 12.35 -22.60
N GLY A 98 -7.68 12.65 -22.97
CA GLY A 98 -8.57 11.71 -23.63
C GLY A 98 -9.25 10.74 -22.65
N ASN A 99 -10.11 9.89 -23.21
CA ASN A 99 -10.84 8.88 -22.46
C ASN A 99 -10.33 7.50 -22.88
N TYR A 100 -9.56 6.86 -22.00
CA TYR A 100 -8.91 5.59 -22.27
C TYR A 100 -9.14 4.65 -21.09
N SER A 101 -9.68 3.46 -21.39
CA SER A 101 -9.90 2.42 -20.38
C SER A 101 -8.62 1.95 -19.68
N GLY A 102 -7.46 2.19 -20.29
CA GLY A 102 -6.15 1.89 -19.68
C GLY A 102 -5.88 2.64 -18.38
N TYR A 103 -6.54 3.77 -18.13
CA TYR A 103 -6.37 4.51 -16.87
C TYR A 103 -6.88 3.75 -15.64
N ASP A 104 -7.86 2.85 -15.79
CA ASP A 104 -8.37 2.07 -14.66
C ASP A 104 -7.32 1.14 -14.04
N GLN A 105 -6.29 0.79 -14.80
CA GLN A 105 -5.23 -0.10 -14.34
C GLN A 105 -4.09 0.65 -13.63
N ILE A 106 -4.20 1.98 -13.51
CA ILE A 106 -3.20 2.84 -12.85
C ILE A 106 -3.86 3.49 -11.63
N PRO A 107 -3.87 2.83 -10.45
CA PRO A 107 -4.34 3.44 -9.23
C PRO A 107 -3.53 4.70 -8.91
N ILE A 108 -4.21 5.86 -8.88
CA ILE A 108 -3.64 7.10 -8.35
C ILE A 108 -4.05 7.19 -6.88
N LEU A 109 -3.07 7.27 -5.98
CA LEU A 109 -3.32 7.41 -4.55
C LEU A 109 -3.17 8.88 -4.19
N VAL A 110 -4.17 9.45 -3.52
CA VAL A 110 -4.15 10.83 -3.04
C VAL A 110 -4.37 10.88 -1.54
N GLN A 111 -3.60 11.71 -0.86
CA GLN A 111 -3.60 11.83 0.59
C GLN A 111 -3.08 13.20 1.03
N ALA A 112 -3.41 13.64 2.23
CA ALA A 112 -2.80 14.83 2.80
C ALA A 112 -1.28 14.60 2.99
N THR A 113 -0.45 15.60 2.68
CA THR A 113 1.01 15.46 2.66
C THR A 113 1.57 14.98 3.99
N ASN A 114 2.56 14.08 3.91
CA ASN A 114 3.42 13.73 5.04
C ASN A 114 4.87 14.13 4.70
N ASP A 115 5.37 15.17 5.38
CA ASP A 115 6.69 15.76 5.14
C ASP A 115 7.85 14.93 5.71
N ASN A 116 7.55 13.93 6.56
CA ASN A 116 8.56 13.01 7.07
C ASN A 116 8.93 11.90 6.07
N ILE A 117 8.26 11.85 4.92
CA ILE A 117 8.50 10.86 3.86
C ILE A 117 8.98 11.58 2.62
N LEU A 118 10.26 11.33 2.30
CA LEU A 118 10.96 11.95 1.18
C LEU A 118 10.45 11.40 -0.16
N LEU A 119 10.28 10.08 -0.23
CA LEU A 119 9.98 9.37 -1.48
C LEU A 119 8.87 8.34 -1.27
N TYR A 120 7.99 8.23 -2.27
CA TYR A 120 7.02 7.16 -2.39
C TYR A 120 7.24 6.41 -3.69
N GLN A 121 7.37 5.09 -3.60
CA GLN A 121 7.39 4.21 -4.75
C GLN A 121 6.09 3.39 -4.76
N GLY A 122 5.49 3.20 -5.93
CA GLY A 122 4.42 2.23 -6.11
C GLY A 122 4.97 0.93 -6.66
N SER A 123 4.40 -0.21 -6.25
CA SER A 123 4.68 -1.49 -6.90
C SER A 123 3.47 -2.43 -6.82
N GLN A 124 3.25 -3.17 -7.90
CA GLN A 124 2.28 -4.27 -7.96
C GLN A 124 2.93 -5.64 -7.80
N GLU A 125 4.19 -5.78 -8.21
CA GLU A 125 4.88 -7.07 -8.22
C GLU A 125 6.39 -6.85 -8.35
N GLY A 126 7.17 -7.90 -8.06
CA GLY A 126 8.58 -7.94 -8.35
C GLY A 126 9.41 -7.34 -7.22
N VAL A 127 10.64 -6.92 -7.55
CA VAL A 127 11.60 -6.43 -6.57
C VAL A 127 11.62 -4.90 -6.58
N THR A 128 11.37 -4.29 -5.43
CA THR A 128 11.52 -2.86 -5.22
C THR A 128 12.64 -2.58 -4.24
N TYR A 129 13.47 -1.58 -4.54
CA TYR A 129 14.60 -1.16 -3.72
C TYR A 129 14.29 0.16 -3.04
N LEU A 130 14.45 0.19 -1.73
CA LEU A 130 14.29 1.35 -0.87
C LEU A 130 15.66 1.73 -0.30
N ASP A 131 15.99 3.01 -0.37
CA ASP A 131 17.22 3.58 0.18
C ASP A 131 16.86 4.80 1.02
N ALA A 132 16.92 4.63 2.34
CA ALA A 132 16.58 5.67 3.31
C ALA A 132 17.81 6.43 3.81
N SER A 133 18.91 6.45 3.04
CA SER A 133 20.14 7.17 3.42
C SER A 133 19.96 8.69 3.49
N ASN A 134 18.99 9.25 2.74
CA ASN A 134 18.73 10.70 2.68
C ASN A 134 17.41 11.12 3.35
N GLY A 135 16.71 10.19 4.00
CA GLY A 135 15.38 10.40 4.58
C GLY A 135 14.48 9.20 4.35
N SER A 136 13.35 9.15 5.05
CA SER A 136 12.44 8.00 4.99
C SER A 136 11.87 7.78 3.59
N VAL A 137 11.80 6.52 3.18
CA VAL A 137 11.24 6.10 1.88
C VAL A 137 10.10 5.13 2.12
N ALA A 138 8.99 5.32 1.42
CA ALA A 138 7.83 4.47 1.50
C ALA A 138 7.59 3.71 0.19
N LEU A 139 7.13 2.46 0.30
CA LEU A 139 6.59 1.66 -0.78
C LEU A 139 5.09 1.47 -0.57
N GLN A 140 4.27 1.79 -1.56
CA GLN A 140 2.84 1.54 -1.57
C GLN A 140 2.49 0.42 -2.55
N THR A 141 1.65 -0.52 -2.10
CA THR A 141 1.21 -1.65 -2.93
C THR A 141 -0.25 -2.01 -2.68
N MET A 142 -0.87 -2.64 -3.69
CA MET A 142 -2.15 -3.34 -3.56
C MET A 142 -1.99 -4.86 -3.50
N ALA A 143 -0.78 -5.39 -3.67
CA ALA A 143 -0.54 -6.84 -3.73
C ALA A 143 -0.56 -7.51 -2.36
N ASP A 144 -0.81 -8.81 -2.31
CA ASP A 144 -1.18 -9.49 -1.07
C ASP A 144 0.00 -10.14 -0.33
N VAL A 145 1.09 -10.48 -1.04
CA VAL A 145 2.17 -11.29 -0.48
C VAL A 145 3.52 -10.62 -0.63
N VAL A 146 4.22 -10.47 0.49
CA VAL A 146 5.67 -10.19 0.48
C VAL A 146 6.38 -11.52 0.57
N THR A 147 7.08 -11.90 -0.49
CA THR A 147 7.78 -13.19 -0.56
C THR A 147 9.17 -13.14 0.06
N LYS A 148 9.77 -11.94 0.10
CA LYS A 148 11.15 -11.78 0.55
C LYS A 148 11.45 -10.33 0.93
N VAL A 149 12.24 -10.16 1.98
CA VAL A 149 12.85 -8.89 2.37
C VAL A 149 14.33 -9.12 2.67
N ARG A 150 15.20 -8.21 2.22
CA ARG A 150 16.65 -8.21 2.49
C ARG A 150 17.16 -6.80 2.68
N GLY A 151 18.27 -6.65 3.40
CA GLY A 151 18.94 -5.37 3.60
C GLY A 151 19.20 -5.07 5.08
N THR A 152 19.10 -3.81 5.46
CA THR A 152 19.32 -3.29 6.81
C THR A 152 18.28 -2.25 7.19
N GLY A 153 18.21 -1.92 8.47
CA GLY A 153 17.35 -0.86 8.98
C GLY A 153 15.99 -1.36 9.48
N CYS A 154 15.10 -0.41 9.74
CA CYS A 154 13.78 -0.63 10.33
C CYS A 154 12.68 -0.45 9.28
N LEU A 155 11.97 -1.54 8.97
CA LEU A 155 10.84 -1.55 8.05
C LEU A 155 9.53 -1.64 8.82
N GLU A 156 8.76 -0.56 8.81
CA GLU A 156 7.42 -0.51 9.39
C GLU A 156 6.38 -0.79 8.31
N VAL A 157 5.36 -1.61 8.63
CA VAL A 157 4.30 -1.95 7.66
C VAL A 157 2.96 -1.49 8.17
N TYR A 158 2.31 -0.63 7.39
CA TYR A 158 1.02 -0.03 7.71
C TYR A 158 -0.08 -0.59 6.82
N ASN A 159 -1.27 -0.79 7.39
CA ASN A 159 -2.50 -1.01 6.64
C ASN A 159 -3.09 0.34 6.23
N GLY A 160 -2.94 0.74 4.98
CA GLY A 160 -3.20 2.10 4.50
C GLY A 160 -1.93 2.95 4.44
N ARG A 161 -1.98 4.21 4.89
CA ARG A 161 -0.84 5.15 4.88
C ARG A 161 -0.11 5.19 6.21
N VAL A 162 1.08 5.78 6.21
CA VAL A 162 1.81 6.12 7.44
C VAL A 162 1.05 7.20 8.21
N THR A 163 0.79 6.93 9.50
CA THR A 163 0.14 7.83 10.45
C THR A 163 1.08 8.12 11.62
N GLU A 164 0.97 9.29 12.24
CA GLU A 164 1.82 9.67 13.37
C GLU A 164 1.51 8.84 14.62
N GLU A 165 0.24 8.53 14.85
CA GLU A 165 -0.23 7.75 16.00
C GLU A 165 0.02 6.25 15.84
N LYS A 166 0.43 5.81 14.65
CA LYS A 166 0.73 4.40 14.31
C LYS A 166 -0.40 3.41 14.62
N THR A 167 -1.65 3.89 14.67
CA THR A 167 -2.81 3.05 15.03
C THR A 167 -3.15 1.99 13.97
N ASN A 168 -2.65 2.15 12.75
CA ASN A 168 -2.75 1.18 11.64
C ASN A 168 -1.41 0.50 11.31
N LEU A 169 -0.42 0.59 12.21
CA LEU A 169 0.84 -0.15 12.10
C LEU A 169 0.59 -1.63 12.40
N VAL A 170 0.90 -2.49 11.44
CA VAL A 170 0.69 -3.93 11.53
C VAL A 170 1.88 -4.62 12.19
N VAL A 171 3.09 -4.28 11.75
CA VAL A 171 4.32 -4.96 12.19
C VAL A 171 5.55 -4.10 11.90
N VAL A 172 6.62 -4.33 12.66
CA VAL A 172 7.94 -3.73 12.47
C VAL A 172 8.97 -4.85 12.31
N TYR A 173 9.82 -4.72 11.29
CA TYR A 173 10.90 -5.64 11.02
C TYR A 173 12.26 -4.95 11.17
N ASP A 174 13.18 -5.61 11.90
CA ASP A 174 14.61 -5.42 11.65
C ASP A 174 14.98 -6.20 10.39
N VAL A 175 15.24 -5.48 9.31
CA VAL A 175 15.45 -6.03 7.96
C VAL A 175 16.64 -6.99 7.93
N ALA A 176 17.66 -6.80 8.77
CA ALA A 176 18.87 -7.63 8.77
C ALA A 176 18.58 -9.08 9.21
N VAL A 177 17.64 -9.27 10.12
CA VAL A 177 17.36 -10.58 10.75
C VAL A 177 15.98 -11.15 10.37
N SER A 178 15.07 -10.32 9.89
CA SER A 178 13.67 -10.72 9.61
C SER A 178 13.47 -11.45 8.28
N HIS A 179 14.52 -11.68 7.48
CA HIS A 179 14.41 -12.37 6.19
C HIS A 179 13.79 -13.78 6.32
N LEU A 180 13.94 -14.42 7.48
CA LEU A 180 13.38 -15.75 7.78
C LEU A 180 11.86 -15.73 7.93
N TYR A 181 11.25 -14.57 8.16
CA TYR A 181 9.81 -14.47 8.41
C TYR A 181 8.98 -14.46 7.12
N PHE A 182 9.59 -14.28 5.94
CA PHE A 182 8.89 -14.25 4.64
C PHE A 182 8.96 -15.59 3.89
N PRO A 183 7.88 -16.01 3.19
CA PRO A 183 6.73 -15.22 2.74
C PRO A 183 5.68 -14.95 3.82
N GLN A 184 4.99 -13.80 3.74
CA GLN A 184 3.85 -13.41 4.60
C GLN A 184 2.77 -12.68 3.79
N GLN A 185 1.51 -12.86 4.22
CA GLN A 185 0.37 -12.10 3.69
C GLN A 185 0.23 -10.79 4.45
N PHE A 186 -0.04 -9.71 3.73
CA PHE A 186 -0.41 -8.43 4.32
C PHE A 186 -1.81 -8.07 3.82
N PRO A 187 -2.84 -8.25 4.66
CA PRO A 187 -4.22 -7.95 4.28
C PRO A 187 -4.45 -6.44 4.16
N GLY A 188 -5.56 -6.06 3.52
CA GLY A 188 -5.92 -4.67 3.28
C GLY A 188 -5.69 -4.22 1.82
N ARG A 189 -6.44 -3.20 1.41
CA ARG A 189 -6.46 -2.72 0.01
C ARG A 189 -5.15 -2.05 -0.38
N ILE A 190 -4.62 -1.17 0.47
CA ILE A 190 -3.35 -0.47 0.29
C ILE A 190 -2.45 -0.81 1.46
N LYS A 191 -1.20 -1.20 1.20
CA LYS A 191 -0.18 -1.42 2.21
C LYS A 191 0.95 -0.43 1.99
N THR A 192 1.45 0.19 3.06
CA THR A 192 2.62 1.05 3.01
C THR A 192 3.76 0.47 3.82
N TYR A 193 4.91 0.23 3.18
CA TYR A 193 6.14 -0.18 3.83
C TYR A 193 7.05 1.03 3.96
N LEU A 194 7.30 1.49 5.18
CA LEU A 194 8.14 2.64 5.47
C LEU A 194 9.51 2.17 5.94
N LEU A 195 10.56 2.52 5.19
CA LEU A 195 11.95 2.37 5.61
C LEU A 195 12.45 3.72 6.12
N SER A 196 12.79 3.79 7.41
CA SER A 196 13.24 5.04 8.04
C SER A 196 14.76 5.22 8.04
N ASN A 197 15.51 4.14 7.84
CA ASN A 197 16.97 4.14 7.74
C ASN A 197 17.47 2.90 6.98
N GLY A 198 18.72 2.92 6.53
CA GLY A 198 19.34 1.79 5.84
C GLY A 198 18.81 1.58 4.43
N THR A 199 18.97 0.36 3.92
CA THR A 199 18.54 -0.02 2.57
C THR A 199 17.78 -1.34 2.62
N ALA A 200 16.74 -1.48 1.82
CA ALA A 200 15.96 -2.72 1.76
C ALA A 200 15.53 -3.05 0.32
N SER A 201 15.55 -4.35 -0.02
CA SER A 201 14.85 -4.87 -1.19
C SER A 201 13.63 -5.66 -0.72
N ILE A 202 12.46 -5.31 -1.23
CA ILE A 202 11.18 -5.97 -0.95
C ILE A 202 10.73 -6.68 -2.22
N THR A 203 10.45 -7.98 -2.13
CA THR A 203 9.89 -8.76 -3.24
C THR A 203 8.41 -9.04 -2.98
N ILE A 204 7.57 -8.60 -3.89
CA ILE A 204 6.11 -8.67 -3.81
C ILE A 204 5.59 -9.62 -4.89
N SER A 205 4.54 -10.38 -4.56
CA SER A 205 3.78 -11.18 -5.51
C SER A 205 2.30 -10.84 -5.41
N GLN A 206 1.64 -10.77 -6.57
CA GLN A 206 0.17 -10.67 -6.66
C GLN A 206 -0.51 -12.02 -6.47
N ASN A 207 0.23 -13.13 -6.58
CA ASN A 207 -0.34 -14.45 -6.39
C ASN A 207 -0.43 -14.76 -4.88
N PRO A 208 -1.65 -14.83 -4.31
CA PRO A 208 -1.81 -15.17 -2.90
C PRO A 208 -1.39 -16.61 -2.58
N ARG A 209 -1.04 -17.43 -3.58
CA ARG A 209 -0.51 -18.79 -3.41
C ARG A 209 1.00 -18.88 -3.37
N ASP A 210 1.72 -17.77 -3.51
CA ASP A 210 3.19 -17.78 -3.47
C ASP A 210 3.78 -17.96 -2.06
N PHE A 211 2.98 -18.43 -1.09
CA PHE A 211 3.42 -19.02 0.16
C PHE A 211 4.18 -20.32 -0.09
N LYS A 212 5.49 -20.21 -0.31
CA LYS A 212 6.36 -21.38 -0.37
C LYS A 212 6.57 -21.94 1.04
N THR A 213 6.57 -23.27 1.15
CA THR A 213 6.97 -23.98 2.37
C THR A 213 8.36 -23.53 2.80
N SER A 214 8.45 -22.96 4.01
CA SER A 214 9.73 -22.59 4.61
C SER A 214 10.34 -23.76 5.37
N LYS A 215 11.65 -24.00 5.22
CA LYS A 215 12.37 -25.10 5.90
C LYS A 215 12.92 -24.76 7.29
N ASN A 216 12.69 -23.55 7.81
CA ASN A 216 13.28 -23.07 9.06
C ASN A 216 12.31 -23.20 10.23
N LEU A 217 12.80 -23.75 11.35
CA LEU A 217 12.02 -24.21 12.50
C LEU A 217 11.55 -23.12 13.47
N THR A 218 11.96 -21.86 13.29
CA THR A 218 11.49 -20.76 14.16
C THR A 218 11.15 -19.55 13.32
N ARG A 219 9.85 -19.30 13.16
CA ARG A 219 9.32 -18.16 12.39
C ARG A 219 8.32 -17.40 13.24
N HIS A 220 8.39 -16.09 13.12
CA HIS A 220 7.38 -15.19 13.61
C HIS A 220 6.58 -14.68 12.42
N GLY A 221 5.31 -14.43 12.65
CA GLY A 221 4.42 -13.79 11.69
C GLY A 221 3.25 -13.17 12.44
N PHE A 222 2.31 -12.63 11.70
CA PHE A 222 1.11 -12.04 12.26
C PHE A 222 -0.11 -12.46 11.42
N ILE A 223 -1.28 -12.31 12.02
CA ILE A 223 -2.57 -12.39 11.36
C ILE A 223 -3.29 -11.10 11.70
N SER A 224 -3.88 -10.45 10.71
CA SER A 224 -4.68 -9.24 10.92
C SER A 224 -5.92 -9.27 10.02
N SER A 225 -6.88 -8.41 10.31
CA SER A 225 -8.03 -8.16 9.44
C SER A 225 -7.65 -7.25 8.26
N ASN A 226 -8.48 -7.20 7.22
CA ASN A 226 -8.27 -6.29 6.09
C ASN A 226 -8.40 -4.82 6.50
N ASP A 227 -9.23 -4.53 7.49
CA ASP A 227 -9.44 -3.18 8.01
C ASP A 227 -8.76 -2.97 9.39
N TYR A 228 -7.67 -3.70 9.67
CA TYR A 228 -6.93 -3.56 10.93
C TYR A 228 -6.48 -2.10 11.16
N GLY A 229 -6.86 -1.54 12.30
CA GLY A 229 -6.59 -0.16 12.66
C GLY A 229 -7.39 0.87 11.86
N LEU A 230 -8.31 0.44 10.99
CA LEU A 230 -9.16 1.27 10.13
C LEU A 230 -10.62 1.19 10.57
N ALA A 231 -11.40 2.22 10.26
CA ALA A 231 -12.86 2.14 10.37
C ALA A 231 -13.39 1.41 9.12
N GLY A 232 -13.92 0.21 9.30
CA GLY A 232 -14.34 -0.64 8.19
C GLY A 232 -15.09 -1.89 8.67
N SER A 233 -15.73 -2.57 7.73
CA SER A 233 -16.55 -3.76 8.00
C SER A 233 -15.78 -5.08 7.83
N SER A 234 -14.57 -5.06 7.26
CA SER A 234 -13.74 -6.25 7.08
C SER A 234 -12.79 -6.41 8.26
N GLN A 235 -13.37 -6.55 9.45
CA GLN A 235 -12.65 -6.75 10.72
C GLN A 235 -12.41 -8.22 11.06
N ASP A 236 -13.09 -9.13 10.37
CA ASP A 236 -12.85 -10.55 10.52
C ASP A 236 -11.58 -10.97 9.78
N SER A 237 -10.91 -12.00 10.29
CA SER A 237 -9.80 -12.65 9.62
C SER A 237 -9.93 -14.16 9.76
N ASN A 238 -9.67 -14.87 8.67
CA ASN A 238 -9.55 -16.32 8.67
C ASN A 238 -8.22 -16.67 8.03
N SER A 239 -7.36 -17.35 8.77
CA SER A 239 -6.01 -17.71 8.35
C SER A 239 -5.70 -19.13 8.78
N THR A 240 -4.97 -19.86 7.93
CA THR A 240 -4.54 -21.23 8.20
C THR A 240 -3.03 -21.29 8.18
N VAL A 241 -2.45 -21.86 9.23
CA VAL A 241 -1.02 -22.19 9.30
C VAL A 241 -0.88 -23.70 9.28
N SER A 242 -0.19 -24.22 8.28
CA SER A 242 0.02 -25.66 8.09
C SER A 242 1.51 -26.01 8.09
N SER A 243 1.84 -27.19 8.62
CA SER A 243 3.17 -27.80 8.57
C SER A 243 3.08 -29.20 7.97
N LEU A 244 4.19 -29.68 7.39
CA LEU A 244 4.31 -31.07 6.93
C LEU A 244 4.50 -32.04 8.11
N GLU A 245 5.04 -31.54 9.21
CA GLU A 245 5.30 -32.30 10.44
C GLU A 245 4.57 -31.67 11.63
N ALA A 246 4.41 -32.42 12.71
CA ALA A 246 3.80 -31.91 13.94
C ALA A 246 4.68 -30.81 14.55
N GLU A 247 4.21 -29.58 14.50
CA GLU A 247 4.94 -28.39 14.96
C GLU A 247 4.23 -27.68 16.10
N ARG A 248 5.01 -27.09 17.01
CA ARG A 248 4.46 -26.31 18.11
C ARG A 248 4.20 -24.88 17.67
N ILE A 249 2.93 -24.52 17.53
CA ILE A 249 2.50 -23.13 17.29
C ILE A 249 2.33 -22.41 18.62
N ARG A 250 2.88 -21.19 18.72
CA ARG A 250 2.62 -20.26 19.82
C ARG A 250 2.06 -18.97 19.24
N PHE A 251 1.01 -18.44 19.84
CA PHE A 251 0.41 -17.18 19.43
C PHE A 251 0.17 -16.29 20.65
N ASN A 252 0.10 -14.99 20.41
CA ASN A 252 -0.32 -13.99 21.37
C ASN A 252 -1.27 -13.02 20.65
N VAL A 253 -2.27 -12.51 21.35
CA VAL A 253 -3.21 -11.51 20.82
C VAL A 253 -2.74 -10.15 21.26
N THR A 254 -2.32 -9.32 20.31
CA THR A 254 -1.83 -7.97 20.57
C THR A 254 -2.96 -6.93 20.58
N ASN A 255 -4.00 -7.13 19.77
CA ASN A 255 -5.14 -6.24 19.69
C ASN A 255 -6.40 -7.02 19.24
N LEU A 256 -7.54 -6.76 19.89
CA LEU A 256 -8.84 -7.36 19.59
C LEU A 256 -9.95 -6.39 20.02
N ASP A 257 -10.59 -5.73 19.05
CA ASP A 257 -11.72 -4.84 19.30
C ASP A 257 -13.04 -5.62 19.13
N HIS A 258 -13.77 -5.82 20.24
CA HIS A 258 -15.10 -6.45 20.26
C HIS A 258 -15.23 -7.77 19.44
N GLY A 259 -14.33 -8.73 19.68
CA GLY A 259 -14.31 -10.00 18.94
C GLY A 259 -14.11 -11.25 19.80
N GLU A 260 -14.26 -12.40 19.16
CA GLU A 260 -13.94 -13.73 19.71
C GLU A 260 -12.76 -14.32 18.91
N LEU A 261 -11.82 -15.01 19.55
CA LEU A 261 -10.73 -15.69 18.86
C LEU A 261 -10.93 -17.20 18.95
N LEU A 262 -11.37 -17.80 17.85
CA LEU A 262 -11.39 -19.25 17.72
C LEU A 262 -10.07 -19.75 17.14
N VAL A 263 -9.38 -20.60 17.88
CA VAL A 263 -8.18 -21.34 17.43
C VAL A 263 -8.49 -22.83 17.43
N THR A 264 -8.55 -23.41 16.23
CA THR A 264 -8.76 -24.84 16.02
C THR A 264 -7.49 -25.47 15.45
N GLY A 265 -6.96 -26.48 16.14
CA GLY A 265 -5.82 -27.27 15.71
C GLY A 265 -6.27 -28.61 15.14
N TYR A 266 -5.71 -28.97 13.98
CA TYR A 266 -6.01 -30.21 13.29
C TYR A 266 -4.78 -31.11 13.20
N LEU A 267 -4.96 -32.42 13.37
CA LEU A 267 -4.00 -33.47 13.04
C LEU A 267 -4.69 -34.47 12.12
N GLU A 268 -4.13 -34.75 10.94
CA GLU A 268 -4.72 -35.69 9.97
C GLU A 268 -6.20 -35.41 9.61
N LYS A 269 -6.59 -34.12 9.61
CA LYS A 269 -7.96 -33.60 9.41
C LYS A 269 -8.93 -33.80 10.58
N GLU A 270 -8.49 -34.34 11.71
CA GLU A 270 -9.26 -34.40 12.94
C GLU A 270 -8.93 -33.23 13.86
N VAL A 271 -9.94 -32.68 14.55
CA VAL A 271 -9.74 -31.61 15.53
C VAL A 271 -9.09 -32.19 16.79
N VAL A 272 -7.90 -31.71 17.13
CA VAL A 272 -7.15 -32.13 18.33
C VAL A 272 -7.05 -31.04 19.39
N PHE A 273 -7.38 -29.81 19.03
CA PHE A 273 -7.37 -28.65 19.91
C PHE A 273 -8.43 -27.65 19.45
N GLU A 274 -9.19 -27.10 20.39
CA GLU A 274 -10.09 -25.98 20.12
C GLU A 274 -10.05 -25.05 21.33
N ARG A 275 -9.90 -23.75 21.07
CA ARG A 275 -9.96 -22.71 22.08
C ARG A 275 -10.72 -21.51 21.51
N LYS A 276 -11.67 -21.01 22.29
CA LYS A 276 -12.44 -19.80 22.03
C LYS A 276 -12.01 -18.68 22.98
#